data_AF-A0A6J3E5U1-F1
#
_entry.id   AF-A0A6J3E5U1-F1
#
_cell.length_a   1.000
_cell.length_b   1.000
_cell.length_c   1.000
_cell.angle_alpha   90.00
_cell.angle_beta   90.00
_cell.angle_gamma   90.00
#
_symmetry.space_group_name_H-M   'P 1'
#
loop_
_entity.id
_entity.type
_entity.pdbx_description
1 polymer ?
#
loop_
_entity_poly.entity_id
_entity_poly.type
_entity_poly.pdbx_seq_one_letter_code
_entity_poly.pdbx_strand_id
1 'polypeptide(L)'
;MGGTLPAVAEELLKELRRVFQETAQVPDDLLLGLKFIFGPAAVPALDLVDHRSVTRVVSPSGRTAYQVLGTSGKLYTCYSSCHFCTCPAFGFTVLQKSESLLQPEVSKGADT
;
A
#
# COMPACT_ATOMS: atom_id res chain seq x y z
N MET A 1 -8.89 10.56 -15.77
CA MET A 1 -8.54 11.74 -14.96
C MET A 1 -7.55 11.27 -13.92
N GLY A 2 -6.27 11.53 -14.15
CA GLY A 2 -5.17 11.06 -13.29
C GLY A 2 -5.24 11.79 -11.96
N GLY A 3 -5.40 11.03 -10.88
CA GLY A 3 -5.42 11.58 -9.54
C GLY A 3 -4.12 12.31 -9.21
N THR A 4 -4.23 13.36 -8.43
CA THR A 4 -3.13 14.09 -7.79
C THR A 4 -2.49 13.26 -6.67
N LEU A 5 -3.29 12.44 -5.98
CA LEU A 5 -2.88 11.60 -4.85
C LEU A 5 -1.81 10.52 -5.21
N PRO A 6 -1.88 9.81 -6.36
CA PRO A 6 -0.80 8.94 -6.84
C PRO A 6 0.56 9.62 -6.96
N ALA A 7 0.63 10.85 -7.48
CA ALA A 7 1.90 11.54 -7.68
C ALA A 7 2.59 11.91 -6.35
N VAL A 8 1.80 12.36 -5.37
CA VAL A 8 2.30 12.66 -4.02
C VAL A 8 2.77 11.38 -3.32
N ALA A 9 2.01 10.29 -3.46
CA ALA A 9 2.39 8.98 -2.92
C ALA A 9 3.70 8.46 -3.53
N GLU A 10 3.87 8.59 -4.85
CA GLU A 10 5.09 8.22 -5.55
C GLU A 10 6.29 9.04 -5.08
N GLU A 11 6.14 10.35 -4.94
CA GLU A 11 7.23 11.22 -4.51
C GLU A 11 7.65 10.93 -3.07
N LEU A 12 6.68 10.70 -2.18
CA LEU A 12 6.97 10.27 -0.81
C LEU A 12 7.74 8.94 -0.78
N LEU A 13 7.35 7.97 -1.60
CA LEU A 13 8.04 6.68 -1.70
C LEU A 13 9.47 6.81 -2.27
N LYS A 14 9.71 7.75 -3.20
CA LYS A 14 11.07 8.06 -3.69
C LYS A 14 11.92 8.66 -2.59
N GLU A 15 11.39 9.61 -1.84
CA GLU A 15 12.12 10.26 -0.75
C GLU A 15 12.43 9.26 0.38
N LEU A 16 11.46 8.41 0.74
CA LEU A 16 11.68 7.33 1.70
C LEU A 16 12.81 6.40 1.26
N ARG A 17 12.84 6.00 -0.02
CA ARG A 17 13.95 5.20 -0.57
C ARG A 17 15.28 5.92 -0.44
N ARG A 18 15.34 7.21 -0.80
CA ARG A 18 16.57 8.01 -0.76
C ARG A 18 17.13 8.07 0.66
N VAL A 19 16.30 8.47 1.62
CA VAL A 19 16.69 8.60 3.03
C VAL A 19 17.09 7.26 3.63
N PHE A 20 16.35 6.19 3.33
CA PHE A 20 16.67 4.86 3.82
C PHE A 20 18.00 4.34 3.28
N GLN A 21 18.33 4.64 2.02
CA GLN A 21 19.62 4.27 1.43
C GLN A 21 20.81 5.02 2.08
N GLU A 22 20.60 6.26 2.50
CA GLU A 22 21.63 7.09 3.14
C GLU A 22 21.83 6.77 4.62
N THR A 23 20.74 6.51 5.35
CA THR A 23 20.74 6.45 6.82
C THR A 23 20.46 5.06 7.39
N ALA A 24 20.01 4.11 6.55
CA ALA A 24 19.48 2.80 6.96
C ALA A 24 18.33 2.88 7.98
N GLN A 25 17.66 4.03 8.07
CA GLN A 25 16.54 4.31 8.96
C GLN A 25 15.42 5.02 8.18
N VAL A 26 14.17 4.87 8.62
CA VAL A 26 13.03 5.61 8.08
C VAL A 26 12.57 6.62 9.15
N PRO A 27 12.69 7.94 8.90
CA PRO A 27 12.22 8.96 9.83
C PRO A 27 10.71 8.91 10.07
N ASP A 28 10.29 9.27 11.27
CA ASP A 28 8.88 9.28 11.69
C ASP A 28 8.00 10.18 10.80
N ASP A 29 8.53 11.30 10.31
CA ASP A 29 7.79 12.21 9.42
C ASP A 29 7.39 11.53 8.10
N LEU A 30 8.25 10.66 7.55
CA LEU A 30 7.95 9.90 6.34
C LEU A 30 6.95 8.78 6.62
N LEU A 31 7.04 8.12 7.79
CA LEU A 31 6.05 7.14 8.25
C LEU A 31 4.68 7.79 8.46
N LEU A 32 4.65 9.01 9.01
CA LEU A 32 3.43 9.78 9.19
C LEU A 32 2.83 10.18 7.84
N GLY A 33 3.66 10.59 6.87
CA GLY A 33 3.23 10.84 5.49
C GLY A 33 2.57 9.61 4.85
N LEU A 34 3.15 8.42 5.03
CA LEU A 34 2.57 7.17 4.53
C LEU A 34 1.21 6.91 5.17
N LYS A 35 1.10 7.11 6.49
CA LYS A 35 -0.16 6.94 7.21
C LYS A 35 -1.23 7.95 6.78
N PHE A 36 -0.84 9.17 6.41
CA PHE A 36 -1.75 10.18 5.90
C PHE A 36 -2.32 9.80 4.53
N ILE A 37 -1.49 9.27 3.63
CA ILE A 37 -1.90 8.93 2.26
C ILE A 37 -2.66 7.60 2.21
N PHE A 38 -2.14 6.57 2.86
CA PHE A 38 -2.67 5.20 2.79
C PHE A 38 -3.58 4.86 3.99
N GLY A 39 -3.75 5.78 4.94
CA GLY A 39 -4.67 5.63 6.06
C GLY A 39 -4.39 4.38 6.90
N PRO A 40 -5.45 3.67 7.34
CA PRO A 40 -5.34 2.46 8.15
C PRO A 40 -4.57 1.32 7.47
N ALA A 41 -4.45 1.33 6.14
CA ALA A 41 -3.74 0.29 5.39
C ALA A 41 -2.21 0.46 5.47
N ALA A 42 -1.69 1.63 5.87
CA ALA A 42 -0.26 1.91 5.90
C ALA A 42 0.52 0.98 6.84
N VAL A 43 0.06 0.85 8.09
CA VAL A 43 0.73 0.04 9.13
C VAL A 43 0.79 -1.44 8.76
N PRO A 44 -0.32 -2.12 8.39
CA PRO A 44 -0.23 -3.53 7.99
C PRO A 44 0.56 -3.73 6.69
N ALA A 45 0.61 -2.74 5.79
CA ALA A 45 1.48 -2.82 4.62
C ALA A 45 2.97 -2.77 4.98
N LEU A 46 3.35 -1.92 5.94
CA LEU A 46 4.73 -1.85 6.46
C LEU A 46 5.11 -3.14 7.20
N ASP A 47 4.22 -3.69 8.00
CA ASP A 47 4.40 -4.97 8.70
C ASP A 47 4.74 -6.12 7.72
N LEU A 48 4.04 -6.19 6.59
CA LEU A 48 4.33 -7.16 5.53
C LEU A 48 5.74 -7.00 4.94
N VAL A 49 6.25 -5.76 4.83
CA VAL A 49 7.59 -5.46 4.31
C VAL A 49 8.65 -5.83 5.34
N ASP A 50 8.45 -5.44 6.60
CA ASP A 50 9.37 -5.70 7.71
C ASP A 50 9.54 -7.22 7.93
N HIS A 51 8.44 -7.97 7.84
CA HIS A 51 8.45 -9.43 7.91
C HIS A 51 8.83 -10.14 6.61
N ARG A 52 9.25 -9.42 5.56
CA ARG A 52 9.62 -9.98 4.24
C ARG A 52 8.55 -10.91 3.67
N SER A 53 7.28 -10.61 3.93
CA SER A 53 6.14 -11.45 3.59
C SER A 53 5.62 -11.20 2.16
N VAL A 54 6.35 -10.42 1.35
CA VAL A 54 6.01 -10.12 -0.04
C VAL A 54 7.09 -10.66 -0.98
N THR A 55 6.68 -11.51 -1.93
CA THR A 55 7.55 -12.07 -2.96
C THR A 55 7.07 -11.64 -4.35
N ARG A 56 7.98 -11.07 -5.15
CA ARG A 56 7.69 -10.73 -6.55
C ARG A 56 7.84 -11.97 -7.44
N VAL A 57 6.79 -12.32 -8.16
CA VAL A 57 6.75 -13.44 -9.11
C VAL A 57 6.67 -12.88 -10.53
N VAL A 58 7.61 -13.30 -11.38
CA VAL A 58 7.65 -12.89 -12.79
C VAL A 58 7.46 -14.13 -13.65
N SER A 59 6.44 -14.10 -14.50
CA SER A 59 6.21 -15.17 -15.47
C SER A 59 7.17 -15.08 -16.65
N PRO A 60 7.41 -16.17 -17.40
CA PRO A 60 8.21 -16.13 -18.63
C PRO A 60 7.68 -15.15 -19.69
N SER A 61 6.40 -14.81 -19.64
CA SER A 61 5.77 -13.81 -20.51
C SER A 61 6.03 -12.35 -20.09
N GLY A 62 6.78 -12.12 -19.01
CA GLY A 62 7.07 -10.80 -18.45
C GLY A 62 5.98 -10.24 -17.52
N ARG A 63 4.82 -10.90 -17.41
CA ARG A 63 3.79 -10.50 -16.44
C ARG A 63 4.30 -10.68 -15.02
N THR A 64 4.06 -9.68 -14.17
CA THR A 64 4.47 -9.66 -12.76
C THR A 64 3.25 -9.71 -11.84
N ALA A 65 3.34 -10.51 -10.78
CA ALA A 65 2.40 -10.52 -9.66
C ALA A 65 3.18 -10.55 -8.34
N TYR A 66 2.51 -10.22 -7.24
CA TYR A 66 3.11 -10.26 -5.90
C TYR A 66 2.39 -11.27 -5.04
N GLN A 67 3.13 -12.24 -4.51
CA GLN A 67 2.62 -13.18 -3.51
C GLN A 67 2.84 -12.59 -2.13
N VAL A 68 1.78 -12.57 -1.33
CA VAL A 68 1.76 -12.02 0.03
C VAL A 68 1.42 -13.13 1.00
N LEU A 69 2.32 -13.43 1.93
CA LEU A 69 2.08 -14.36 3.03
C LEU A 69 1.25 -13.65 4.11
N GLY A 70 0.01 -14.09 4.30
CA GLY A 70 -0.81 -13.59 5.38
C GLY A 70 -0.41 -14.15 6.73
N THR A 71 -0.85 -13.48 7.80
CA THR A 71 -0.64 -13.90 9.19
C THR A 71 -1.21 -15.29 9.51
N SER A 72 -2.19 -15.76 8.73
CA SER A 72 -2.74 -17.12 8.83
C SER A 72 -1.89 -18.20 8.13
N GLY A 73 -0.74 -17.83 7.55
CA GLY A 73 0.11 -18.71 6.74
C GLY A 73 -0.40 -18.96 5.32
N LYS A 74 -1.53 -18.36 4.93
CA LYS A 74 -2.07 -18.47 3.57
C LYS A 74 -1.42 -17.47 2.63
N LEU A 75 -1.14 -17.89 1.41
CA LEU A 75 -0.64 -17.03 0.34
C LEU A 75 -1.80 -16.34 -0.39
N TYR A 76 -1.66 -15.04 -0.59
CA TYR A 76 -2.55 -14.22 -1.42
C TYR A 76 -1.78 -13.66 -2.61
N THR A 77 -2.48 -13.38 -3.70
CA THR A 77 -1.87 -12.83 -4.92
C THR A 77 -2.39 -11.44 -5.19
N CYS A 78 -1.48 -10.48 -5.28
CA CYS A 78 -1.73 -9.10 -5.69
C CYS A 78 -1.32 -8.91 -7.16
N TYR A 79 -2.26 -8.41 -7.96
CA TYR A 79 -2.07 -8.05 -9.35
C TYR A 79 -2.01 -6.53 -9.48
N SER A 80 -0.79 -5.99 -9.58
CA SER A 80 -0.57 -4.54 -9.61
C SER A 80 -1.14 -3.87 -10.87
N SER A 81 -1.26 -4.59 -11.99
CA SER A 81 -1.78 -4.04 -13.25
C SER A 81 -3.27 -3.68 -13.20
N CYS A 82 -4.03 -4.26 -12.28
CA CYS A 82 -5.47 -4.04 -12.14
C CYS A 82 -5.90 -3.76 -10.69
N HIS A 83 -4.95 -3.50 -9.80
CA HIS A 83 -5.20 -3.23 -8.38
C HIS A 83 -6.10 -4.26 -7.69
N PHE A 84 -5.92 -5.54 -8.02
CA PHE A 84 -6.72 -6.65 -7.46
C PHE A 84 -5.88 -7.49 -6.51
N CYS A 85 -6.48 -7.93 -5.40
CA CYS A 85 -5.88 -8.89 -4.48
C CYS A 85 -6.86 -10.01 -4.12
N THR A 86 -6.35 -11.24 -3.98
CA THR A 86 -7.16 -12.40 -3.57
C THR A 86 -7.38 -12.47 -2.05
N CYS A 87 -6.94 -11.48 -1.27
CA CYS A 87 -7.11 -11.50 0.17
C CYS A 87 -8.57 -11.21 0.58
N PRO A 88 -9.05 -11.79 1.71
CA PRO A 88 -10.39 -11.53 2.19
C PRO A 88 -10.67 -10.04 2.41
N ALA A 89 -9.69 -9.29 2.93
CA ALA A 89 -9.82 -7.86 3.18
C ALA A 89 -10.20 -7.09 1.90
N PHE A 90 -9.59 -7.41 0.76
CA PHE A 90 -9.95 -6.80 -0.53
C PHE A 90 -11.37 -7.20 -0.96
N GLY A 91 -11.72 -8.49 -0.84
CA GLY A 91 -13.05 -8.99 -1.17
C GLY A 91 -14.16 -8.32 -0.36
N PHE A 92 -13.97 -8.10 0.94
CA PHE A 92 -14.96 -7.43 1.78
C PHE A 92 -14.97 -5.90 1.58
N THR A 93 -13.81 -5.24 1.57
CA THR A 93 -13.75 -3.78 1.56
C THR A 93 -14.03 -3.19 0.18
N VAL A 94 -13.41 -3.74 -0.86
CA VAL A 94 -13.49 -3.14 -2.20
C VAL A 94 -14.65 -3.72 -3.00
N LEU A 95 -14.81 -5.05 -3.00
CA LEU A 95 -15.84 -5.69 -3.83
C LEU A 95 -17.24 -5.64 -3.20
N GLN A 96 -17.35 -5.76 -1.87
CA GLN A 96 -18.66 -5.73 -1.20
C GLN A 96 -19.05 -4.33 -0.70
N LYS A 97 -18.10 -3.56 -0.15
CA LYS A 97 -18.40 -2.22 0.39
C LYS A 97 -18.12 -1.06 -0.57
N SER A 98 -17.51 -1.30 -1.74
CA SER A 98 -17.13 -0.25 -2.71
C SER A 98 -16.28 0.88 -2.13
N GLU A 99 -15.55 0.63 -1.05
CA GLU A 99 -14.69 1.61 -0.38
C GLU A 99 -13.31 1.65 -1.04
N SER A 100 -12.77 2.87 -1.21
CA SER A 100 -11.39 3.07 -1.65
C SER A 100 -10.42 2.76 -0.50
N LEU A 101 -9.32 2.06 -0.82
CA LEU A 101 -8.23 1.84 0.13
C LEU A 101 -7.40 3.10 0.38
N LEU A 102 -7.48 4.07 -0.52
CA LEU A 102 -6.87 5.39 -0.36
C LEU A 102 -7.84 6.29 0.39
N GLN A 103 -7.36 7.00 1.40
CA GLN A 103 -8.18 8.00 2.07
C GLN A 103 -8.50 9.13 1.07
N PRO A 104 -9.79 9.50 0.90
CA PRO A 104 -10.11 10.72 0.17
C PRO A 104 -9.62 11.93 0.96
N GLU A 105 -9.27 12.99 0.23
CA GLU A 105 -8.74 14.23 0.80
C GLU A 105 -9.57 14.73 1.98
N VAL A 106 -8.89 15.18 3.03
CA VAL A 106 -9.49 15.80 4.22
C VAL A 106 -10.45 16.90 3.78
N SER A 107 -11.74 16.58 3.82
CA SER A 107 -12.80 17.57 3.76
C SER A 107 -14.00 17.03 4.52
N LYS A 108 -14.01 17.35 5.81
CA LYS A 108 -15.13 18.08 6.44
C LYS A 108 -14.78 18.47 7.87
N GLY A 109 -14.72 19.79 8.09
CA GLY A 109 -15.15 20.36 9.34
C GLY A 109 -16.60 19.95 9.59
N ALA A 110 -16.90 19.65 10.85
CA ALA A 110 -18.26 19.54 11.37
C ALA A 110 -18.29 20.36 12.66
N ASP A 111 -18.57 21.63 12.46
CA ASP A 111 -19.33 22.56 13.28
C ASP A 111 -19.98 21.91 14.52
N THR A 112 -19.55 22.37 15.71
CA THR A 112 -20.44 22.70 16.83
C THR A 112 -19.84 23.89 17.54
#